data_AF-A0A7W0PZ27-F1
#
_entry.id   AF-A0A7W0PZ27-F1
#
_cell.length_a   1.000
_cell.length_b   1.000
_cell.length_c   1.000
_cell.angle_alpha   90.00
_cell.angle_beta   90.00
_cell.angle_gamma   90.00
#
_symmetry.space_group_name_H-M   'P 1'
#
loop_
_entity.id
_entity.type
_entity.pdbx_description
1 polymer ?
#
loop_
_entity_poly.entity_id
_entity_poly.type
_entity_poly.pdbx_seq_one_letter_code
_entity_poly.pdbx_strand_id
1 'polypeptide(L)'
;MYLHANAKLGLGGRLALVQAVEGGCSIRSAAVRFNVSPATAHRWWHRWRGASEEARASLACLFDRSSRPRRSPRELLPELQEAICACRCETGWGPRLVAAATGFAHSTVWKVLHRAGISRPERAPREPANRYEWPCPGDLLHMDVSRYARFERPGHALTGDRSQRSRHWMRPETRVGYD
;
A
#
# COMPACT_ATOMS: atom_id res chain seq x y z
N MET A 1 -1.03 1.91 14.15
CA MET A 1 -1.87 2.74 13.25
C MET A 1 -0.98 3.79 12.63
N TYR A 2 -1.01 3.97 11.30
CA TYR A 2 -0.15 4.92 10.61
C TYR A 2 -0.90 6.25 10.41
N LEU A 3 -0.55 7.27 11.20
CA LEU A 3 -1.01 8.64 10.97
C LEU A 3 -0.01 9.31 10.03
N HIS A 4 -0.50 9.86 8.92
CA HIS A 4 0.36 10.59 8.01
C HIS A 4 0.87 11.86 8.71
N ALA A 5 2.19 11.99 8.84
CA ALA A 5 2.81 13.10 9.58
C ALA A 5 2.36 14.48 9.05
N ASN A 6 2.19 14.59 7.73
CA ASN A 6 1.86 15.84 7.04
C ASN A 6 0.36 16.05 6.75
N ALA A 7 -0.53 15.23 7.33
CA ALA A 7 -1.96 15.46 7.15
C ALA A 7 -2.40 16.77 7.85
N LYS A 8 -3.27 17.57 7.21
CA LYS A 8 -3.78 18.85 7.75
C LYS A 8 -4.39 18.69 9.16
N LEU A 9 -5.10 17.59 9.41
CA LEU A 9 -5.58 17.18 10.74
C LEU A 9 -4.92 15.88 11.22
N GLY A 10 -3.60 15.77 11.00
CA GLY A 10 -2.74 14.76 11.58
C GLY A 10 -2.52 14.99 13.09
N LEU A 11 -1.57 14.28 13.70
CA LEU A 11 -1.36 14.35 15.15
C LEU A 11 -1.07 15.78 15.63
N GLY A 12 -0.18 16.50 14.96
CA GLY A 12 0.14 17.90 15.27
C GLY A 12 -1.05 18.85 15.08
N GLY A 13 -1.83 18.68 14.01
CA GLY A 13 -3.04 19.48 13.77
C GLY A 13 -4.14 19.25 14.82
N ARG A 14 -4.28 18.01 15.30
CA ARG A 14 -5.20 17.67 16.40
C ARG A 14 -4.76 18.28 17.72
N LEU A 15 -3.46 18.27 18.01
CA LEU A 15 -2.89 18.90 19.21
C LEU A 15 -3.12 20.42 19.18
N ALA A 16 -2.80 21.07 18.07
CA ALA A 16 -3.04 22.51 17.91
C ALA A 16 -4.53 22.87 18.04
N LEU A 17 -5.44 22.00 17.55
CA LEU A 17 -6.88 22.17 17.71
C LEU A 17 -7.30 22.16 19.18
N VAL A 18 -6.87 21.18 19.96
CA VAL A 18 -7.27 21.08 21.36
C VAL A 18 -6.62 22.18 22.22
N GLN A 19 -5.38 22.55 21.93
CA GLN A 19 -4.69 23.68 22.58
C GLN A 19 -5.38 25.02 22.30
N ALA A 20 -5.92 25.22 21.09
CA ALA A 20 -6.68 26.42 20.78
C ALA A 20 -7.96 26.52 21.64
N VAL A 21 -8.66 25.39 21.84
CA VAL A 21 -9.85 25.33 22.70
C VAL A 21 -9.48 25.51 24.17
N GLU A 22 -8.40 24.88 24.64
CA GLU A 22 -7.86 25.04 25.99
C GLU A 22 -7.42 26.48 26.28
N GLY A 23 -6.85 27.16 25.27
CA GLY A 23 -6.51 28.58 25.29
C GLY A 23 -7.69 29.53 25.13
N GLY A 24 -8.93 29.05 25.25
CA GLY A 24 -10.14 29.89 25.32
C GLY A 24 -10.93 30.06 24.02
N CYS A 25 -10.52 29.45 22.91
CA CYS A 25 -11.36 29.47 21.70
C CYS A 25 -12.62 28.62 21.89
N SER A 26 -13.76 29.11 21.41
CA SER A 26 -14.95 28.26 21.31
C SER A 26 -14.71 27.10 20.35
N ILE A 27 -15.36 25.95 20.57
CA ILE A 27 -15.23 24.76 19.70
C ILE A 27 -15.56 25.10 18.23
N ARG A 28 -16.55 25.97 17.98
CA ARG A 28 -16.89 26.42 16.62
C ARG A 28 -15.78 27.27 16.00
N SER A 29 -15.20 28.21 16.77
CA SER A 29 -14.11 29.04 16.29
C SER A 29 -12.87 28.21 15.94
N ALA A 30 -12.51 27.27 16.82
CA ALA A 30 -11.44 26.31 16.55
C ALA A 30 -11.76 25.46 15.31
N ALA A 31 -12.99 24.95 15.16
CA ALA A 31 -13.38 24.17 13.98
C ALA A 31 -13.17 24.95 12.67
N VAL A 32 -13.55 26.24 12.64
CA VAL A 32 -13.30 27.12 11.48
C VAL A 32 -11.80 27.31 11.24
N ARG A 33 -11.03 27.65 12.28
CA ARG A 33 -9.57 27.86 12.18
C ARG A 33 -8.83 26.65 11.62
N PHE A 34 -9.24 25.44 12.00
CA PHE A 34 -8.62 24.19 11.53
C PHE A 34 -9.31 23.59 10.30
N ASN A 35 -10.33 24.27 9.75
CA ASN A 35 -11.08 23.86 8.56
C ASN A 35 -11.68 22.44 8.70
N VAL A 36 -12.36 22.20 9.82
CA VAL A 36 -13.04 20.94 10.15
C VAL A 36 -14.49 21.20 10.58
N SER A 37 -15.32 20.16 10.59
CA SER A 37 -16.67 20.28 11.14
C SER A 37 -16.64 20.49 12.66
N PRO A 38 -17.61 21.23 13.25
CA PRO A 38 -17.73 21.37 14.69
C PRO A 38 -17.81 20.03 15.44
N ALA A 39 -18.45 19.02 14.83
CA ALA A 39 -18.51 17.66 15.38
C ALA A 39 -17.12 17.00 15.49
N THR A 40 -16.21 17.28 14.56
CA THR A 40 -14.83 16.79 14.61
C THR A 40 -14.04 17.46 15.72
N ALA A 41 -14.13 18.80 15.84
CA ALA A 41 -13.49 19.53 16.92
C ALA A 41 -14.02 19.09 18.29
N HIS A 42 -15.33 18.94 18.43
CA HIS A 42 -15.99 18.43 19.63
C HIS A 42 -15.48 17.04 20.02
N ARG A 43 -15.41 16.10 19.07
CA ARG A 43 -14.90 14.74 19.32
C ARG A 43 -13.48 14.75 19.88
N TRP A 44 -12.58 15.55 19.30
CA TRP A 44 -11.19 15.61 19.75
C TRP A 44 -11.03 16.33 21.08
N TRP A 45 -11.75 17.44 21.28
CA TRP A 45 -11.79 18.15 22.55
C TRP A 45 -12.25 17.26 23.71
N HIS A 46 -13.36 16.53 23.54
CA HIS A 46 -13.85 15.65 24.61
C HIS A 46 -12.92 14.47 24.89
N ARG A 47 -12.18 13.98 23.89
CA ARG A 47 -11.13 12.98 24.12
C ARG A 47 -9.96 13.56 24.91
N TRP A 48 -9.52 14.78 24.61
CA TRP A 48 -8.47 15.49 25.35
C TRP A 48 -8.89 15.77 26.79
N ARG A 49 -10.07 16.36 26.98
CA ARG A 49 -10.62 16.72 28.28
C ARG A 49 -10.80 15.52 29.21
N GLY A 50 -11.23 14.37 28.68
CA GLY A 50 -11.42 13.14 29.45
C GLY A 50 -10.19 12.21 29.52
N ALA A 51 -9.03 12.61 28.99
CA ALA A 51 -7.81 11.82 29.04
C ALA A 51 -7.07 12.01 30.37
N SER A 52 -6.36 10.97 30.82
CA SER A 52 -5.40 11.08 31.93
C SER A 52 -4.17 11.89 31.51
N GLU A 53 -3.38 12.33 32.49
CA GLU A 53 -2.17 13.12 32.23
C GLU A 53 -1.16 12.35 31.38
N GLU A 54 -1.01 11.05 31.61
CA GLU A 54 -0.12 10.17 30.83
C GLU A 54 -0.58 10.07 29.36
N ALA A 55 -1.90 10.02 29.14
CA ALA A 55 -2.48 9.95 27.80
C ALA A 55 -2.42 11.30 27.05
N ARG A 56 -2.33 12.42 27.76
CA ARG A 56 -2.04 13.74 27.19
C ARG A 56 -0.56 13.89 26.89
N ALA A 57 0.33 13.51 27.81
CA ALA A 57 1.78 13.55 27.63
C ALA A 57 2.25 12.71 26.44
N SER A 58 1.69 11.50 26.27
CA SER A 58 1.97 10.62 25.13
C SER A 58 1.17 10.95 23.86
N LEU A 59 0.24 11.91 23.92
CA LEU A 59 -0.75 12.22 22.88
C LEU A 59 -1.63 11.01 22.47
N ALA A 60 -1.64 9.92 23.26
CA ALA A 60 -2.41 8.70 23.00
C ALA A 60 -3.89 8.99 22.76
N CYS A 61 -4.45 9.99 23.45
CA CYS A 61 -5.85 10.41 23.31
C CYS A 61 -6.21 11.02 21.94
N LEU A 62 -5.21 11.48 21.17
CA LEU A 62 -5.37 12.09 19.84
C LEU A 62 -5.15 11.11 18.69
N PHE A 63 -4.80 9.86 18.98
CA PHE A 63 -4.81 8.81 17.98
C PHE A 63 -6.26 8.44 17.62
N ASP A 64 -6.43 8.02 16.38
CA ASP A 64 -7.70 7.45 15.96
C ASP A 64 -7.93 6.13 16.70
N ARG A 65 -9.16 5.96 17.15
CA ARG A 65 -9.60 4.68 17.72
C ARG A 65 -9.88 3.73 16.56
N SER A 66 -9.68 2.45 16.81
CA SER A 66 -10.08 1.40 15.88
C SER A 66 -11.51 1.62 15.42
N SER A 67 -11.73 1.65 14.10
CA SER A 67 -13.06 1.65 13.49
C SER A 67 -13.71 0.26 13.50
N ARG A 68 -13.00 -0.76 14.04
CA ARG A 68 -13.54 -2.12 14.13
C ARG A 68 -14.77 -2.12 15.03
N PRO A 69 -15.84 -2.84 14.64
CA PRO A 69 -17.02 -2.97 15.47
C PRO A 69 -16.64 -3.60 16.81
N ARG A 70 -17.27 -3.15 17.91
CA ARG A 70 -17.03 -3.72 19.25
C ARG A 70 -17.45 -5.18 19.35
N ARG A 71 -18.43 -5.59 18.55
CA ARG A 71 -18.95 -6.96 18.51
C ARG A 71 -19.11 -7.38 17.05
N SER A 72 -18.67 -8.59 16.72
CA SER A 72 -18.85 -9.21 15.42
C SER A 72 -19.65 -10.50 15.58
N PRO A 73 -20.99 -10.44 15.67
CA PRO A 73 -21.81 -11.62 15.96
C PRO A 73 -21.79 -12.68 14.85
N ARG A 74 -21.37 -12.31 13.63
CA ARG A 74 -21.17 -13.22 12.50
C ARG A 74 -19.72 -13.66 12.34
N GLU A 75 -18.89 -13.44 13.36
CA GLU A 75 -17.54 -13.96 13.37
C GLU A 75 -17.58 -15.48 13.45
N LEU A 76 -16.73 -16.11 12.64
CA LEU A 76 -16.63 -17.55 12.57
C LEU A 76 -16.18 -18.09 13.93
N LEU A 77 -16.67 -19.26 14.33
CA LEU A 77 -16.26 -19.92 15.57
C LEU A 77 -14.73 -20.11 15.61
N PRO A 78 -14.07 -19.94 16.78
CA PRO A 78 -12.61 -20.03 16.89
C PRO A 78 -12.00 -21.29 16.29
N GLU A 79 -12.64 -22.44 16.48
CA GLU A 79 -12.17 -23.76 16.03
C GLU A 79 -12.13 -23.83 14.49
N LEU A 80 -13.11 -23.22 13.83
CA LEU A 80 -13.15 -23.13 12.37
C LEU A 80 -12.13 -22.12 11.83
N GLN A 81 -11.81 -21.07 12.61
CA GLN A 81 -10.71 -20.15 12.26
C GLN A 81 -9.36 -20.85 12.37
N GLU A 82 -9.16 -21.69 13.38
CA GLU A 82 -7.96 -22.51 13.57
C GLU A 82 -7.79 -23.50 12.41
N ALA A 83 -8.85 -24.17 11.97
CA ALA A 83 -8.79 -25.06 10.80
C ALA A 83 -8.33 -24.34 9.53
N ILE A 84 -8.80 -23.10 9.30
CA ILE A 84 -8.34 -22.26 8.18
C ILE A 84 -6.85 -21.94 8.32
N CYS A 85 -6.40 -21.56 9.52
CA CYS A 85 -5.00 -21.24 9.80
C CYS A 85 -4.09 -22.47 9.66
N ALA A 86 -4.49 -23.62 10.18
CA ALA A 86 -3.78 -24.88 10.05
C ALA A 86 -3.58 -25.26 8.57
N CYS A 87 -4.66 -25.23 7.77
CA CYS A 87 -4.59 -25.47 6.33
C CYS A 87 -3.57 -24.54 5.65
N ARG A 88 -3.55 -23.23 5.99
CA ARG A 88 -2.57 -22.27 5.46
C ARG A 88 -1.14 -22.63 5.86
N CYS A 89 -0.92 -22.97 7.13
CA CYS A 89 0.41 -23.29 7.67
C CYS A 89 0.97 -24.59 7.08
N GLU A 90 0.14 -25.62 6.93
CA GLU A 90 0.55 -26.93 6.41
C GLU A 90 0.84 -26.90 4.91
N THR A 91 0.08 -26.13 4.13
CA THR A 91 0.15 -26.16 2.66
C THR A 91 0.91 -25.00 2.04
N GLY A 92 1.06 -23.88 2.76
CA GLY A 92 1.58 -22.63 2.19
C GLY A 92 0.66 -22.00 1.14
N TRP A 93 -0.58 -22.48 0.98
CA TRP A 93 -1.52 -22.04 -0.05
C TRP A 93 -2.12 -20.67 0.18
N GLY A 94 -2.33 -19.92 -0.92
CA GLY A 94 -3.00 -18.62 -0.85
C GLY A 94 -4.49 -18.75 -0.43
N PRO A 95 -5.14 -17.63 -0.03
CA PRO A 95 -6.50 -17.64 0.49
C PRO A 95 -7.53 -18.31 -0.43
N ARG A 96 -7.33 -18.27 -1.75
CA ARG A 96 -8.23 -18.90 -2.73
C ARG A 96 -8.20 -20.43 -2.68
N LEU A 97 -7.02 -21.01 -2.54
CA LEU A 97 -6.85 -22.46 -2.45
C LEU A 97 -7.29 -22.97 -1.07
N VAL A 98 -6.97 -22.22 0.00
CA VAL A 98 -7.47 -22.53 1.35
C VAL A 98 -9.01 -22.46 1.40
N ALA A 99 -9.63 -21.50 0.72
CA ALA A 99 -11.09 -21.43 0.61
C ALA A 99 -11.70 -22.66 -0.09
N ALA A 100 -11.08 -23.13 -1.18
CA ALA A 100 -11.51 -24.34 -1.85
C ALA A 100 -11.38 -25.58 -0.94
N ALA A 101 -10.30 -25.67 -0.16
CA ALA A 101 -10.04 -26.81 0.72
C ALA A 101 -10.95 -26.83 1.97
N THR A 102 -11.26 -25.66 2.53
CA THR A 102 -12.01 -25.53 3.79
C THR A 102 -13.51 -25.31 3.61
N GLY A 103 -13.97 -25.06 2.37
CA GLY A 103 -15.38 -24.79 2.05
C GLY A 103 -15.88 -23.40 2.50
N PHE A 104 -15.01 -22.56 3.08
CA PHE A 104 -15.38 -21.20 3.47
C PHE A 104 -15.23 -20.21 2.32
N ALA A 105 -16.06 -19.17 2.32
CA ALA A 105 -15.94 -18.08 1.36
C ALA A 105 -14.53 -17.46 1.40
N HIS A 106 -13.97 -17.16 0.22
CA HIS A 106 -12.65 -16.54 0.09
C HIS A 106 -12.46 -15.29 0.97
N SER A 107 -13.48 -14.43 1.06
CA SER A 107 -13.45 -13.25 1.92
C SER A 107 -13.36 -13.56 3.41
N THR A 108 -13.94 -14.68 3.86
CA THR A 108 -13.87 -15.14 5.25
C THR A 108 -12.48 -15.68 5.54
N VAL A 109 -11.97 -16.56 4.67
CA VAL A 109 -10.60 -17.09 4.76
C VAL A 109 -9.58 -15.95 4.82
N TRP A 110 -9.67 -15.00 3.90
CA TRP A 110 -8.76 -13.85 3.90
C TRP A 110 -8.83 -13.05 5.20
N LYS A 111 -10.02 -12.76 5.73
CA LYS A 111 -10.18 -12.03 7.00
C LYS A 111 -9.60 -12.79 8.19
N VAL A 112 -9.80 -14.11 8.25
CA VAL A 112 -9.25 -14.98 9.30
C VAL A 112 -7.72 -14.94 9.26
N LEU A 113 -7.13 -15.23 8.10
CA LEU A 113 -5.68 -15.22 7.91
C LEU A 113 -5.07 -13.82 8.17
N HIS A 114 -5.80 -12.75 7.82
CA HIS A 114 -5.34 -11.39 8.06
C HIS A 114 -5.33 -11.04 9.55
N ARG A 115 -6.37 -11.43 10.30
CA ARG A 115 -6.40 -11.27 11.77
C ARG A 115 -5.32 -12.10 12.47
N ALA A 116 -5.02 -13.29 11.94
CA ALA A 116 -3.97 -14.17 12.45
C ALA A 116 -2.55 -13.74 12.01
N GLY A 117 -2.40 -12.72 11.17
CA GLY A 117 -1.09 -12.22 10.71
C GLY A 117 -0.43 -13.06 9.60
N ILE A 118 -1.02 -14.17 9.17
CA ILE A 118 -0.46 -15.13 8.20
C ILE A 118 -1.07 -15.03 6.78
N SER A 119 -1.81 -13.95 6.50
CA SER A 119 -2.42 -13.71 5.18
C SER A 119 -1.43 -13.55 4.03
N ARG A 120 -0.18 -13.19 4.34
CA ARG A 120 0.90 -13.04 3.36
C ARG A 120 2.00 -14.03 3.71
N PRO A 121 2.68 -14.63 2.73
CA PRO A 121 3.90 -15.36 3.00
C PRO A 121 4.94 -14.42 3.62
N GLU A 122 5.80 -14.97 4.46
CA GLU A 122 6.96 -14.23 4.94
C GLU A 122 7.81 -13.80 3.75
N ARG A 123 8.29 -12.57 3.80
CA ARG A 123 9.12 -12.06 2.72
C ARG A 123 10.49 -12.73 2.84
N ALA A 124 10.87 -13.50 1.83
CA ALA A 124 12.21 -14.05 1.75
C ALA A 124 13.25 -12.93 1.96
N PRO A 125 14.37 -13.22 2.65
CA PRO A 125 15.46 -12.26 2.80
C PRO A 125 15.87 -11.77 1.41
N ARG A 126 16.06 -10.47 1.28
CA ARG A 126 16.56 -9.90 0.04
C ARG A 126 18.00 -10.39 -0.10
N GLU A 127 18.28 -11.11 -1.17
CA GLU A 127 19.66 -11.47 -1.51
C GLU A 127 20.52 -10.19 -1.55
N PRO A 128 21.80 -10.29 -1.16
CA PRO A 128 22.71 -9.16 -1.30
C PRO A 128 22.65 -8.64 -2.74
N ALA A 129 22.76 -7.32 -2.90
CA ALA A 129 22.81 -6.76 -4.25
C ALA A 129 24.00 -7.41 -4.98
N ASN A 130 23.73 -8.05 -6.12
CA ASN A 130 24.78 -8.48 -7.03
C ASN A 130 25.44 -7.22 -7.59
N ARG A 131 26.47 -6.75 -6.89
CA ARG A 131 27.26 -5.57 -7.26
C ARG A 131 28.14 -5.96 -8.43
N TYR A 132 27.90 -5.30 -9.55
CA TYR A 132 28.66 -5.46 -10.78
C TYR A 132 29.85 -4.49 -10.74
N GLU A 133 30.82 -4.78 -9.86
CA GLU A 133 31.97 -3.92 -9.55
C GLU A 133 33.28 -4.65 -9.90
N TRP A 134 34.20 -3.97 -10.58
CA TRP A 134 35.51 -4.50 -10.96
C TRP A 134 36.62 -3.50 -10.60
N PRO A 135 37.84 -3.96 -10.23
CA PRO A 135 38.85 -3.15 -9.57
C PRO A 135 39.47 -2.08 -10.48
N CYS A 136 39.58 -2.33 -11.78
CA CYS A 136 40.15 -1.38 -12.74
C CYS A 136 39.12 -0.94 -13.78
N PRO A 137 39.17 0.33 -14.24
CA PRO A 137 38.44 0.76 -15.41
C PRO A 137 38.75 -0.13 -16.62
N GLY A 138 37.72 -0.71 -17.25
CA GLY A 138 37.85 -1.60 -18.42
C GLY A 138 37.79 -3.10 -18.12
N ASP A 139 37.92 -3.52 -16.86
CA ASP A 139 37.74 -4.92 -16.45
C ASP A 139 36.30 -5.41 -16.65
N LEU A 140 35.36 -4.46 -16.69
CA LEU A 140 33.95 -4.69 -16.94
C LEU A 140 33.49 -3.93 -18.17
N LEU A 141 33.27 -4.66 -19.25
CA LEU A 141 32.67 -4.13 -20.47
C LEU A 141 31.20 -4.53 -20.52
N HIS A 142 30.32 -3.53 -20.36
CA HIS A 142 28.90 -3.72 -20.63
C HIS A 142 28.68 -3.51 -22.12
N MET A 143 28.36 -4.58 -22.83
CA MET A 143 27.90 -4.48 -24.21
C MET A 143 26.38 -4.43 -24.20
N ASP A 144 25.82 -3.24 -24.44
CA ASP A 144 24.41 -3.14 -24.80
C ASP A 144 24.29 -3.32 -26.31
N VAL A 145 23.71 -4.45 -26.72
CA VAL A 145 23.45 -4.73 -28.13
C VAL A 145 21.97 -4.54 -28.39
N SER A 146 21.65 -3.56 -29.22
CA SER A 146 20.29 -3.29 -29.63
C SER A 146 20.04 -3.85 -31.03
N ARG A 147 18.89 -4.52 -31.18
CA ARG A 147 18.36 -4.91 -32.50
C ARG A 147 17.51 -3.79 -33.06
N TYR A 148 17.95 -3.25 -34.18
CA TYR A 148 17.22 -2.20 -34.88
C TYR A 148 16.45 -2.79 -36.05
N ALA A 149 15.29 -2.21 -36.32
CA ALA A 149 14.51 -2.58 -37.47
C ALA A 149 15.16 -2.01 -38.75
N ARG A 150 15.32 -2.85 -39.78
CA ARG A 150 15.87 -2.41 -41.06
C ARG A 150 14.76 -1.86 -41.94
N PHE A 151 14.93 -0.62 -42.40
CA PHE A 151 14.03 -0.03 -43.38
C PHE A 151 14.54 -0.32 -44.80
N GLU A 152 13.77 -1.06 -45.59
CA GLU A 152 14.10 -1.33 -47.00
C GLU A 152 13.53 -0.27 -47.95
N ARG A 153 12.59 0.54 -47.47
CA ARG A 153 11.94 1.62 -48.24
C ARG A 153 11.67 2.83 -47.34
N PRO A 154 11.64 4.05 -47.89
CA PRO A 154 11.31 5.24 -47.10
C PRO A 154 9.89 5.21 -46.54
N GLY A 155 9.73 5.67 -45.30
CA GLY A 155 8.44 5.76 -44.63
C GLY A 155 7.66 7.04 -44.96
N HIS A 156 6.42 7.13 -44.47
CA HIS A 156 5.49 8.24 -44.72
C HIS A 156 6.02 9.63 -44.32
N ALA A 157 7.03 9.70 -43.43
CA ALA A 157 7.69 10.95 -43.09
C ALA A 157 8.46 11.54 -44.29
N LEU A 158 8.94 10.70 -45.22
CA LEU A 158 9.57 11.12 -46.47
C LEU A 158 8.58 11.11 -47.64
N THR A 159 7.67 10.12 -47.71
CA THR A 159 6.78 9.94 -48.86
C THR A 159 5.44 10.68 -48.76
N GLY A 160 5.06 11.19 -47.58
CA GLY A 160 3.77 11.86 -47.34
C GLY A 160 2.54 10.92 -47.31
N ASP A 161 2.67 9.70 -47.82
CA ASP A 161 1.59 8.72 -47.90
C ASP A 161 1.43 7.93 -46.59
N ARG A 162 0.36 8.21 -45.85
CA ARG A 162 0.00 7.53 -44.59
C ARG A 162 -0.90 6.30 -44.77
N SER A 163 -1.30 5.98 -46.01
CA SER A 163 -2.16 4.83 -46.31
C SER A 163 -1.39 3.50 -46.23
N GLN A 164 -0.07 3.55 -46.46
CA GLN A 164 0.86 2.44 -46.35
C GLN A 164 1.15 2.09 -44.88
N ARG A 165 0.26 1.32 -44.25
CA ARG A 165 0.49 0.74 -42.92
C ARG A 165 1.28 -0.56 -43.05
N SER A 166 2.57 -0.47 -43.32
CA SER A 166 3.41 -1.66 -43.34
C SER A 166 3.54 -2.18 -41.89
N ARG A 167 2.76 -3.20 -41.53
CA ARG A 167 2.87 -3.90 -40.23
C ARG A 167 3.70 -5.18 -40.35
N HIS A 168 4.02 -5.58 -41.58
CA HIS A 168 4.58 -6.90 -41.90
C HIS A 168 6.12 -6.94 -41.98
N TRP A 169 6.79 -5.79 -41.91
CA TRP A 169 8.27 -5.66 -41.91
C TRP A 169 8.88 -5.63 -40.50
N MET A 170 8.06 -5.67 -39.44
CA MET A 170 8.52 -5.81 -38.05
C MET A 170 8.65 -7.28 -37.61
N ARG A 171 8.87 -8.19 -38.58
CA ARG A 171 9.14 -9.59 -38.27
C ARG A 171 10.54 -9.69 -37.62
N PRO A 172 10.78 -10.63 -36.69
CA PRO A 172 12.10 -10.80 -36.10
C PRO A 172 13.21 -10.99 -37.16
N GLU A 173 12.89 -11.66 -38.26
CA GLU A 173 13.81 -11.95 -39.37
C GLU A 173 14.35 -10.70 -40.12
N THR A 174 13.67 -9.56 -40.04
CA THR A 174 14.03 -8.32 -40.75
C THR A 174 14.79 -7.32 -39.87
N ARG A 175 15.06 -7.67 -38.60
CA ARG A 175 15.89 -6.87 -37.70
C ARG A 175 17.37 -7.15 -37.97
N VAL A 176 18.19 -6.11 -37.85
CA VAL A 176 19.65 -6.21 -37.99
C VAL A 176 20.29 -5.87 -36.65
N GLY A 177 21.23 -6.70 -36.23
CA GLY A 177 21.92 -6.60 -34.94
C GLY A 177 22.22 -8.00 -34.38
N TYR A 178 23.04 -8.06 -33.33
CA TYR A 178 23.33 -9.31 -32.63
C TYR A 178 22.17 -9.66 -31.67
N ASP A 179 22.00 -10.94 -31.35
CA ASP A 179 21.16 -11.38 -30.21
C ASP A 179 21.94 -11.19 -28.91
#